data_AF-A0A962ZKA4-F1
#
_entry.id   AF-A0A962ZKA4-F1
#
_cell.length_a   1.000
_cell.length_b   1.000
_cell.length_c   1.000
_cell.angle_alpha   90.00
_cell.angle_beta   90.00
_cell.angle_gamma   90.00
#
_symmetry.space_group_name_H-M   'P 1'
#
loop_
_entity.id
_entity.type
_entity.pdbx_description
1 polymer ?
#
loop_
_entity_poly.entity_id
_entity_poly.type
_entity_poly.pdbx_seq_one_letter_code
_entity_poly.pdbx_strand_id
1 'polypeptide(L)'
;YAKPQMMLFNVNGPCGNTDPGHLDTPSFRGVRYENSPTWLCSVMGKSGLFRDYMIKMAQVITWFSHDPDSGFTFWPKGPLKPPQRLTSPIYNRGVVVQNEMMYHRGEANGPLEQQRPKGLGFDTLFSGDPDSADHWLLKTGDEVIARHHTRELRFLVHWSAEVFMDGEELKKNMEGTDNLTHERAIGMLIDDARRRGHDIATPSDPLHDPVFIQAINAVYDAGGPVSYPECAPVTPLYTSAA
;
A
#
# COMPACT_ATOMS: atom_id res chain seq x y z
N TYR A 1 3.68 -15.86 -18.25
CA TYR A 1 5.11 -15.72 -17.84
C TYR A 1 5.18 -14.89 -16.56
N ALA A 2 6.21 -15.05 -15.74
CA ALA A 2 6.35 -14.27 -14.51
C ALA A 2 7.81 -13.92 -14.22
N LYS A 3 8.03 -12.74 -13.62
CA LYS A 3 9.32 -12.27 -13.13
C LYS A 3 9.15 -11.91 -11.64
N PRO A 4 9.79 -12.63 -10.71
CA PRO A 4 9.80 -12.25 -9.30
C PRO A 4 10.30 -10.82 -9.13
N GLN A 5 9.65 -10.05 -8.27
CA GLN A 5 9.98 -8.65 -8.05
C GLN A 5 10.41 -8.39 -6.61
N MET A 6 9.58 -8.77 -5.63
CA MET A 6 9.82 -8.43 -4.23
C MET A 6 9.35 -9.54 -3.29
N MET A 7 10.04 -9.64 -2.15
CA MET A 7 9.54 -10.30 -0.96
C MET A 7 9.74 -9.36 0.23
N LEU A 8 8.64 -9.06 0.93
CA LEU A 8 8.59 -8.16 2.06
C LEU A 8 7.99 -8.89 3.26
N PHE A 9 8.53 -8.59 4.43
CA PHE A 9 8.13 -9.17 5.70
C PHE A 9 7.78 -8.04 6.66
N ASN A 10 6.55 -8.05 7.17
CA ASN A 10 6.16 -7.14 8.25
C ASN A 10 5.98 -7.95 9.53
N VAL A 11 6.59 -7.48 10.61
CA VAL A 11 6.38 -8.00 11.96
C VAL A 11 5.94 -6.83 12.84
N ASN A 12 4.83 -6.99 13.54
CA ASN A 12 4.34 -5.99 14.46
C ASN A 12 3.76 -6.65 15.72
N GLY A 13 3.96 -6.03 16.88
CA GLY A 13 3.20 -6.35 18.10
C GLY A 13 1.75 -5.81 18.00
N PRO A 14 1.01 -5.75 19.11
CA PRO A 14 -0.23 -4.98 19.18
C PRO A 14 -0.03 -3.57 18.58
N CYS A 15 -0.81 -3.22 17.58
CA CYS A 15 -0.73 -1.90 16.96
C CYS A 15 -2.09 -1.45 16.41
N GLY A 16 -2.35 -0.15 16.52
CA GLY A 16 -3.48 0.47 15.84
C GLY A 16 -3.23 0.54 14.33
N ASN A 17 -4.28 0.81 13.56
CA ASN A 17 -4.12 1.15 12.15
C ASN A 17 -4.94 2.38 11.76
N THR A 18 -4.22 3.50 11.57
CA THR A 18 -4.76 4.80 11.16
C THR A 18 -4.94 4.93 9.65
N ASP A 19 -4.52 3.94 8.86
CA ASP A 19 -4.73 3.91 7.41
C ASP A 19 -6.23 3.73 7.10
N PRO A 20 -6.89 4.70 6.43
CA PRO A 20 -8.27 4.58 6.01
C PRO A 20 -8.47 3.62 4.83
N GLY A 21 -7.39 3.11 4.23
CA GLY A 21 -7.39 2.25 3.06
C GLY A 21 -6.78 2.94 1.86
N HIS A 22 -5.89 2.23 1.18
CA HIS A 22 -5.08 2.74 0.07
C HIS A 22 -5.05 1.78 -1.11
N LEU A 23 -4.49 2.27 -2.21
CA LEU A 23 -3.99 1.45 -3.31
C LEU A 23 -2.47 1.39 -3.22
N ASP A 24 -1.89 0.23 -3.52
CA ASP A 24 -0.46 0.16 -3.79
C ASP A 24 -0.14 0.95 -5.07
N THR A 25 1.11 1.40 -5.20
CA THR A 25 1.50 2.21 -6.36
C THR A 25 1.67 1.35 -7.61
N PRO A 26 0.91 1.58 -8.69
CA PRO A 26 1.06 0.84 -9.93
C PRO A 26 2.36 1.17 -10.64
N SER A 27 2.84 0.23 -11.45
CA SER A 27 3.94 0.45 -12.39
C SER A 27 3.47 0.30 -13.82
N PHE A 28 4.10 1.07 -14.71
CA PHE A 28 3.84 1.05 -16.14
C PHE A 28 5.16 0.82 -16.86
N ARG A 29 5.12 0.21 -18.05
CA ARG A 29 6.32 0.08 -18.89
C ARG A 29 6.92 1.48 -19.13
N GLY A 30 8.16 1.69 -18.69
CA GLY A 30 8.89 2.97 -18.79
C GLY A 30 8.70 3.95 -17.62
N VAL A 31 7.54 3.95 -16.95
CA VAL A 31 7.22 4.85 -15.81
C VAL A 31 6.84 3.99 -14.60
N ARG A 32 7.80 3.77 -13.71
CA ARG A 32 7.71 2.79 -12.61
C ARG A 32 8.06 3.44 -11.26
N TYR A 33 7.73 2.78 -10.16
CA TYR A 33 8.05 3.32 -8.82
C TYR A 33 9.56 3.51 -8.60
N GLU A 34 10.42 2.80 -9.32
CA GLU A 34 11.88 2.92 -9.20
C GLU A 34 12.44 4.20 -9.84
N ASN A 35 11.73 4.80 -10.79
CA ASN A 35 12.21 5.94 -11.59
C ASN A 35 11.25 7.13 -11.63
N SER A 36 10.14 7.07 -10.88
CA SER A 36 9.05 8.03 -10.97
C SER A 36 8.47 8.34 -9.60
N PRO A 37 8.00 9.58 -9.37
CA PRO A 37 7.36 9.92 -8.12
C PRO A 37 6.01 9.18 -7.98
N THR A 38 5.71 8.75 -6.76
CA THR A 38 4.49 8.00 -6.41
C THR A 38 3.21 8.68 -6.89
N TRP A 39 3.15 10.01 -6.87
CA TRP A 39 1.98 10.77 -7.30
C TRP A 39 1.67 10.53 -8.78
N LEU A 40 2.70 10.45 -9.65
CA LEU A 40 2.51 10.29 -11.09
C LEU A 40 1.94 8.92 -11.39
N CYS A 41 2.59 7.87 -10.87
CA CYS A 41 2.11 6.49 -11.02
C CYS A 41 0.67 6.33 -10.49
N SER A 42 0.37 6.91 -9.32
CA SER A 42 -0.96 6.88 -8.74
C SER A 42 -2.02 7.54 -9.64
N VAL A 43 -1.73 8.75 -10.16
CA VAL A 43 -2.63 9.46 -11.07
C VAL A 43 -2.80 8.69 -12.39
N MET A 44 -1.71 8.14 -12.95
CA MET A 44 -1.78 7.28 -14.13
C MET A 44 -2.71 6.07 -13.90
N GLY A 45 -2.59 5.39 -12.76
CA GLY A 45 -3.49 4.29 -12.38
C GLY A 45 -4.95 4.72 -12.29
N LYS A 46 -5.23 5.78 -11.53
CA LYS A 46 -6.58 6.33 -11.34
C LYS A 46 -7.22 6.82 -12.65
N SER A 47 -6.42 7.34 -13.59
CA SER A 47 -6.91 7.83 -14.88
C SER A 47 -7.51 6.74 -15.77
N GLY A 48 -7.02 5.50 -15.64
CA GLY A 48 -7.36 4.40 -16.53
C GLY A 48 -6.82 4.52 -17.96
N LEU A 49 -6.12 5.61 -18.30
CA LEU A 49 -5.60 5.88 -19.65
C LEU A 49 -4.45 4.96 -20.05
N PHE A 50 -3.74 4.42 -19.06
CA PHE A 50 -2.47 3.70 -19.26
C PHE A 50 -2.62 2.18 -19.07
N ARG A 51 -3.83 1.64 -19.18
CA ARG A 51 -4.10 0.20 -18.98
C ARG A 51 -3.22 -0.69 -19.84
N ASP A 52 -3.00 -0.34 -21.09
CA ASP A 52 -2.16 -1.13 -22.01
C ASP A 52 -0.69 -1.15 -21.59
N TYR A 53 -0.24 -0.11 -20.88
CA TYR A 53 1.13 0.03 -20.38
C TYR A 53 1.32 -0.54 -18.97
N MET A 54 0.23 -0.83 -18.27
CA MET A 54 0.26 -1.29 -16.89
C MET A 54 0.98 -2.63 -16.78
N ILE A 55 1.88 -2.72 -15.82
CA ILE A 55 2.55 -3.96 -15.46
C ILE A 55 1.60 -4.68 -14.51
N LYS A 56 1.10 -5.82 -14.97
CA LYS A 56 0.24 -6.69 -14.16
C LYS A 56 1.07 -7.34 -13.08
N MET A 57 0.53 -7.34 -11.87
CA MET A 57 1.18 -7.93 -10.70
C MET A 57 0.34 -9.10 -10.20
N ALA A 58 1.03 -10.20 -9.87
CA ALA A 58 0.50 -11.21 -8.97
C ALA A 58 1.17 -11.00 -7.62
N GLN A 59 0.36 -10.72 -6.60
CA GLN A 59 0.83 -10.57 -5.24
C GLN A 59 0.16 -11.60 -4.35
N VAL A 60 0.95 -12.20 -3.46
CA VAL A 60 0.47 -13.08 -2.41
C VAL A 60 0.78 -12.42 -1.09
N ILE A 61 -0.25 -12.16 -0.29
CA ILE A 61 -0.09 -11.70 1.08
C ILE A 61 -0.66 -12.76 1.99
N THR A 62 0.13 -13.23 2.95
CA THR A 62 -0.31 -14.18 3.98
C THR A 62 0.07 -13.67 5.35
N TRP A 63 -0.78 -13.97 6.32
CA TRP A 63 -0.60 -13.55 7.71
C TRP A 63 -0.40 -14.75 8.63
N PHE A 64 0.28 -14.49 9.74
CA PHE A 64 0.45 -15.39 10.86
C PHE A 64 0.18 -14.57 12.12
N SER A 65 -1.07 -14.61 12.58
CA SER A 65 -1.50 -13.94 13.81
C SER A 65 -2.54 -14.79 14.51
N HIS A 66 -2.40 -14.90 15.83
CA HIS A 66 -3.38 -15.56 16.69
C HIS A 66 -4.40 -14.60 17.27
N ASP A 67 -4.29 -13.30 16.99
CA ASP A 67 -5.19 -12.30 17.52
C ASP A 67 -6.60 -12.44 16.91
N PRO A 68 -7.64 -12.68 17.73
CA PRO A 68 -9.02 -12.80 17.25
C PRO A 68 -9.56 -11.51 16.61
N ASP A 69 -8.99 -10.35 16.92
CA ASP A 69 -9.46 -9.05 16.43
C ASP A 69 -8.69 -8.55 15.19
N SER A 70 -7.66 -9.29 14.76
CA SER A 70 -6.93 -8.97 13.54
C SER A 70 -7.74 -9.28 12.27
N GLY A 71 -7.31 -8.69 11.16
CA GLY A 71 -7.89 -8.95 9.86
C GLY A 71 -7.35 -8.06 8.76
N PHE A 72 -8.03 -8.13 7.63
CA PHE A 72 -7.72 -7.36 6.44
C PHE A 72 -9.02 -6.94 5.76
N THR A 73 -9.22 -5.63 5.60
CA THR A 73 -10.39 -5.05 4.94
C THR A 73 -10.02 -4.65 3.52
N PHE A 74 -10.88 -4.94 2.55
CA PHE A 74 -10.69 -4.57 1.14
C PHE A 74 -11.99 -4.20 0.42
N TRP A 75 -11.88 -3.46 -0.67
CA TRP A 75 -13.03 -2.93 -1.44
C TRP A 75 -12.97 -3.39 -2.90
N PRO A 76 -13.47 -4.60 -3.22
CA PRO A 76 -13.30 -5.20 -4.54
C PRO A 76 -14.13 -4.51 -5.63
N LYS A 77 -15.14 -3.71 -5.23
CA LYS A 77 -16.00 -2.94 -6.14
C LYS A 77 -15.74 -1.44 -6.08
N GLY A 78 -14.58 -1.04 -5.54
CA GLY A 78 -14.18 0.34 -5.35
C GLY A 78 -14.56 0.91 -3.97
N PRO A 79 -13.90 2.01 -3.57
CA PRO A 79 -13.94 2.55 -2.20
C PRO A 79 -15.32 3.07 -1.78
N LEU A 80 -16.18 3.42 -2.74
CA LEU A 80 -17.53 3.91 -2.50
C LEU A 80 -18.57 2.79 -2.29
N LYS A 81 -18.15 1.52 -2.35
CA LYS A 81 -19.00 0.35 -2.15
C LYS A 81 -18.72 -0.30 -0.79
N PRO A 82 -19.60 -1.18 -0.29
CA PRO A 82 -19.35 -1.87 0.97
C PRO A 82 -18.04 -2.69 0.93
N PRO A 83 -17.27 -2.69 2.03
CA PRO A 83 -16.06 -3.49 2.15
C PRO A 83 -16.36 -4.99 2.23
N GLN A 84 -15.31 -5.78 2.00
CA GLN A 84 -15.21 -7.17 2.40
C GLN A 84 -14.03 -7.34 3.36
N ARG A 85 -14.00 -8.48 4.05
CA ARG A 85 -12.95 -8.77 5.04
C ARG A 85 -12.43 -10.19 4.91
N LEU A 86 -11.13 -10.33 5.12
CA LEU A 86 -10.54 -11.57 5.59
C LEU A 86 -10.52 -11.52 7.12
N THR A 87 -11.46 -12.24 7.75
CA THR A 87 -11.64 -12.23 9.21
C THR A 87 -10.68 -13.18 9.92
N SER A 88 -10.41 -12.90 11.19
CA SER A 88 -9.64 -13.79 12.05
C SER A 88 -10.27 -15.18 12.28
N PRO A 89 -9.46 -16.19 12.69
CA PRO A 89 -8.00 -16.14 12.77
C PRO A 89 -7.39 -16.05 11.36
N ILE A 90 -6.47 -15.10 11.16
CA ILE A 90 -5.76 -14.94 9.87
C ILE A 90 -4.47 -15.77 9.80
N TYR A 91 -4.25 -16.66 10.77
CA TYR A 91 -3.07 -17.53 10.80
C TYR A 91 -3.02 -18.48 9.59
N ASN A 92 -1.93 -18.39 8.83
CA ASN A 92 -1.70 -19.14 7.59
C ASN A 92 -2.86 -18.99 6.59
N ARG A 93 -3.46 -17.80 6.55
CA ARG A 93 -4.44 -17.40 5.53
C ARG A 93 -3.86 -16.28 4.71
N GLY A 94 -4.17 -16.29 3.43
CA GLY A 94 -3.68 -15.28 2.51
C GLY A 94 -4.64 -14.97 1.38
N VAL A 95 -4.26 -13.98 0.60
CA VAL A 95 -4.97 -13.50 -0.58
C VAL A 95 -4.02 -13.48 -1.77
N VAL A 96 -4.56 -13.75 -2.95
CA VAL A 96 -3.88 -13.52 -4.23
C VAL A 96 -4.55 -12.32 -4.89
N VAL A 97 -3.81 -11.25 -5.08
CA VAL A 97 -4.35 -9.92 -5.38
C VAL A 97 -3.44 -9.16 -6.34
N GLN A 98 -4.02 -8.09 -6.90
CA GLN A 98 -3.30 -6.97 -7.49
C GLN A 98 -3.70 -5.73 -6.68
N ASN A 99 -2.95 -5.42 -5.63
CA ASN A 99 -3.27 -4.37 -4.65
C ASN A 99 -3.25 -2.97 -5.25
N GLU A 100 -2.57 -2.78 -6.37
CA GLU A 100 -2.54 -1.52 -7.10
C GLU A 100 -3.93 -1.19 -7.71
N MET A 101 -4.84 -2.17 -7.74
CA MET A 101 -6.16 -2.09 -8.35
C MET A 101 -7.31 -2.31 -7.35
N MET A 102 -7.01 -2.54 -6.07
CA MET A 102 -8.01 -2.83 -5.05
C MET A 102 -7.70 -2.06 -3.78
N TYR A 103 -8.59 -1.17 -3.36
CA TYR A 103 -8.43 -0.50 -2.07
C TYR A 103 -8.38 -1.53 -0.96
N HIS A 104 -7.45 -1.37 -0.04
CA HIS A 104 -7.26 -2.30 1.07
C HIS A 104 -6.57 -1.64 2.26
N ARG A 105 -6.67 -2.31 3.41
CA ARG A 105 -5.92 -1.99 4.63
C ARG A 105 -5.74 -3.24 5.49
N GLY A 106 -4.63 -3.31 6.21
CA GLY A 106 -4.59 -4.15 7.41
C GLY A 106 -5.56 -3.62 8.47
N GLU A 107 -6.00 -4.46 9.39
CA GLU A 107 -6.76 -3.99 10.54
C GLU A 107 -5.84 -3.79 11.75
N ALA A 108 -6.31 -3.10 12.79
CA ALA A 108 -5.59 -3.06 14.06
C ALA A 108 -5.45 -4.48 14.64
N ASN A 109 -4.51 -4.68 15.55
CA ASN A 109 -4.36 -5.95 16.26
C ASN A 109 -3.91 -5.75 17.70
N GLY A 110 -4.26 -6.70 18.55
CA GLY A 110 -3.95 -6.75 19.97
C GLY A 110 -4.74 -5.74 20.82
N PRO A 111 -4.58 -5.81 22.16
CA PRO A 111 -5.33 -4.98 23.11
C PRO A 111 -5.07 -3.48 22.88
N LEU A 112 -6.13 -2.67 22.99
CA LEU A 112 -6.11 -1.23 22.67
C LEU A 112 -5.04 -0.47 23.48
N GLU A 113 -4.88 -0.80 24.75
CA GLU A 113 -3.89 -0.20 25.66
C GLU A 113 -2.44 -0.54 25.29
N GLN A 114 -2.22 -1.55 24.44
CA GLN A 114 -0.90 -1.96 23.96
C GLN A 114 -0.61 -1.47 22.53
N GLN A 115 -1.63 -1.03 21.80
CA GLN A 115 -1.51 -0.61 20.39
C GLN A 115 -0.62 0.61 20.17
N ARG A 116 -0.32 1.34 21.25
CA ARG A 116 0.59 2.48 21.27
C ARG A 116 1.28 2.57 22.64
N PRO A 117 2.39 1.84 22.85
CA PRO A 117 3.09 1.86 24.13
C PRO A 117 3.67 3.25 24.42
N LYS A 118 3.65 3.64 25.70
CA LYS A 118 4.24 4.89 26.17
C LYS A 118 5.72 4.93 25.83
N GLY A 119 6.22 6.06 25.33
CA GLY A 119 7.63 6.20 24.94
C GLY A 119 7.97 5.67 23.55
N LEU A 120 6.98 5.27 22.74
CA LEU A 120 7.18 4.95 21.33
C LEU A 120 7.64 6.21 20.55
N GLY A 121 8.84 6.14 19.98
CA GLY A 121 9.47 7.19 19.17
C GLY A 121 10.04 6.67 17.84
N PHE A 122 10.51 7.59 16.99
CA PHE A 122 11.12 7.24 15.69
C PHE A 122 12.42 6.43 15.81
N ASP A 123 13.07 6.49 16.96
CA ASP A 123 14.29 5.78 17.33
C ASP A 123 14.01 4.46 18.07
N THR A 124 12.74 4.05 18.19
CA THR A 124 12.39 2.76 18.81
C THR A 124 12.91 1.60 17.97
N LEU A 125 13.60 0.67 18.61
CA LEU A 125 14.10 -0.57 18.00
C LEU A 125 13.25 -1.77 18.43
N PHE A 126 13.00 -2.67 17.49
CA PHE A 126 12.34 -3.96 17.71
C PHE A 126 13.38 -5.10 17.62
N SER A 127 13.51 -5.90 18.66
CA SER A 127 14.49 -7.00 18.71
C SER A 127 14.00 -8.20 19.52
N GLY A 128 14.65 -9.35 19.35
CA GLY A 128 14.41 -10.51 20.22
C GLY A 128 14.89 -10.24 21.65
N ASP A 129 14.20 -10.82 22.63
CA ASP A 129 14.61 -10.76 24.02
C ASP A 129 15.81 -11.71 24.25
N PRO A 130 16.98 -11.23 24.70
CA PRO A 130 18.15 -12.08 24.94
C PRO A 130 17.92 -13.12 26.03
N ASP A 131 16.99 -12.87 26.95
CA ASP A 131 16.68 -13.76 28.07
C ASP A 131 15.50 -14.70 27.78
N SER A 132 14.88 -14.59 26.59
CA SER A 132 13.73 -15.43 26.22
C SER A 132 13.56 -15.59 24.71
N ALA A 133 13.66 -16.84 24.25
CA ALA A 133 13.45 -17.19 22.83
C ALA A 133 12.03 -16.88 22.30
N ASP A 134 11.05 -16.75 23.20
CA ASP A 134 9.65 -16.52 22.85
C ASP A 134 9.21 -15.06 22.93
N HIS A 135 10.08 -14.14 23.35
CA HIS A 135 9.72 -12.73 23.55
C HIS A 135 10.51 -11.78 22.66
N TRP A 136 9.89 -10.62 22.46
CA TRP A 136 10.39 -9.52 21.65
C TRP A 136 10.30 -8.23 22.46
N LEU A 137 11.30 -7.36 22.30
CA LEU A 137 11.43 -6.10 23.02
C LEU A 137 11.28 -4.93 22.06
N LEU A 138 10.56 -3.91 22.51
CA LEU A 138 10.60 -2.57 21.92
C LEU A 138 11.42 -1.70 22.87
N LYS A 139 12.46 -1.07 22.34
CA LYS A 139 13.37 -0.22 23.11
C LYS A 139 13.50 1.17 22.52
N THR A 140 13.37 2.20 23.35
CA THR A 140 13.69 3.59 22.99
C THR A 140 14.90 4.00 23.82
N GLY A 141 16.04 4.20 23.16
CA GLY A 141 17.33 4.23 23.86
C GLY A 141 17.56 2.93 24.64
N ASP A 142 17.82 3.05 25.95
CA ASP A 142 18.03 1.91 26.84
C ASP A 142 16.74 1.43 27.55
N GLU A 143 15.63 2.16 27.42
CA GLU A 143 14.37 1.84 28.07
C GLU A 143 13.58 0.80 27.25
N VAL A 144 13.18 -0.30 27.89
CA VAL A 144 12.22 -1.25 27.32
C VAL A 144 10.81 -0.68 27.50
N ILE A 145 10.19 -0.24 26.41
CA ILE A 145 8.86 0.38 26.43
C ILE A 145 7.72 -0.65 26.25
N ALA A 146 8.03 -1.80 25.66
CA ALA A 146 7.11 -2.92 25.57
C ALA A 146 7.86 -4.25 25.42
N ARG A 147 7.21 -5.33 25.86
CA ARG A 147 7.69 -6.71 25.72
C ARG A 147 6.52 -7.59 25.29
N HIS A 148 6.64 -8.25 24.15
CA HIS A 148 5.57 -9.06 23.57
C HIS A 148 6.00 -10.51 23.44
N HIS A 149 5.09 -11.43 23.75
CA HIS A 149 5.24 -12.83 23.43
C HIS A 149 5.05 -13.03 21.91
N THR A 150 5.75 -13.99 21.30
CA THR A 150 5.70 -14.27 19.85
C THR A 150 4.27 -14.52 19.35
N ARG A 151 3.42 -15.11 20.20
CA ARG A 151 2.00 -15.37 19.90
C ARG A 151 1.13 -14.11 19.80
N GLU A 152 1.60 -12.97 20.31
CA GLU A 152 0.93 -11.67 20.24
C GLU A 152 1.33 -10.89 18.98
N LEU A 153 2.36 -11.34 18.27
CA LEU A 153 2.80 -10.71 17.04
C LEU A 153 1.85 -11.04 15.88
N ARG A 154 1.75 -10.09 14.96
CA ARG A 154 1.29 -10.33 13.60
C ARG A 154 2.50 -10.33 12.68
N PHE A 155 2.71 -11.46 12.03
CA PHE A 155 3.68 -11.60 10.96
C PHE A 155 2.96 -11.65 9.62
N LEU A 156 3.49 -10.93 8.63
CA LEU A 156 2.96 -10.84 7.28
C LEU A 156 4.08 -11.13 6.30
N VAL A 157 3.81 -12.02 5.35
CA VAL A 157 4.67 -12.28 4.20
C VAL A 157 3.97 -11.75 2.95
N HIS A 158 4.63 -10.86 2.22
CA HIS A 158 4.17 -10.30 0.97
C HIS A 158 5.16 -10.67 -0.12
N TRP A 159 4.71 -11.42 -1.10
CA TRP A 159 5.47 -11.75 -2.29
C TRP A 159 4.82 -11.14 -3.52
N SER A 160 5.62 -10.61 -4.44
CA SER A 160 5.14 -10.06 -5.71
C SER A 160 5.95 -10.55 -6.91
N ALA A 161 5.24 -10.71 -8.04
CA ALA A 161 5.83 -10.94 -9.34
C ALA A 161 5.10 -10.14 -10.41
N GLU A 162 5.87 -9.59 -11.36
CA GLU A 162 5.32 -9.10 -12.63
C GLU A 162 4.82 -10.32 -13.41
N VAL A 163 3.58 -10.25 -13.92
CA VAL A 163 2.99 -11.31 -14.74
C VAL A 163 2.66 -10.80 -16.13
N PHE A 164 2.94 -11.65 -17.11
CA PHE A 164 2.75 -11.35 -18.54
C PHE A 164 1.87 -12.42 -19.16
N MET A 165 0.94 -12.00 -20.01
CA MET A 165 -0.01 -12.87 -20.70
C MET A 165 0.72 -13.88 -21.57
N ASP A 166 1.75 -13.43 -22.28
CA ASP A 166 2.51 -14.22 -23.24
C ASP A 166 3.98 -13.77 -23.31
N GLY A 167 4.73 -14.44 -24.20
CA GLY A 167 6.14 -14.16 -24.41
C GLY A 167 6.38 -12.83 -25.13
N GLU A 168 5.42 -12.32 -25.90
CA GLU A 168 5.55 -11.04 -26.58
C GLU A 168 5.44 -9.88 -25.58
N GLU A 169 4.49 -9.94 -24.65
CA GLU A 169 4.37 -8.97 -23.57
C GLU A 169 5.60 -8.99 -22.65
N LEU A 170 6.10 -10.18 -22.30
CA LEU A 170 7.36 -10.31 -21.57
C LEU A 170 8.50 -9.66 -22.35
N LYS A 171 8.64 -9.96 -23.65
CA LYS A 171 9.69 -9.42 -24.50
C LYS A 171 9.62 -7.89 -24.60
N LYS A 172 8.42 -7.33 -24.82
CA LYS A 172 8.19 -5.87 -24.82
C LYS A 172 8.67 -5.22 -23.52
N ASN A 173 8.38 -5.85 -22.38
CA ASN A 173 8.79 -5.36 -21.08
C ASN A 173 10.31 -5.48 -20.85
N MET A 174 10.94 -6.58 -21.27
CA MET A 174 12.39 -6.81 -21.08
C MET A 174 13.23 -5.96 -22.02
N GLU A 175 12.79 -5.76 -23.27
CA GLU A 175 13.50 -4.96 -24.28
C GLU A 175 13.16 -3.47 -24.21
N GLY A 176 12.10 -3.10 -23.48
CA GLY A 176 11.66 -1.71 -23.35
C GLY A 176 11.11 -1.09 -24.64
N THR A 177 10.70 -1.91 -25.62
CA THR A 177 10.31 -1.48 -26.98
C THR A 177 8.98 -0.71 -27.03
N ASP A 178 8.21 -0.75 -25.94
CA ASP A 178 6.94 -0.03 -25.79
C ASP A 178 6.86 0.67 -24.41
N ASN A 179 7.98 1.25 -23.99
CA ASN A 179 8.05 2.05 -22.78
C ASN A 179 7.42 3.43 -22.98
N LEU A 180 6.67 3.89 -21.98
CA LEU A 180 6.30 5.30 -21.84
C LEU A 180 7.53 6.11 -21.41
N THR A 181 7.55 7.37 -21.83
CA THR A 181 8.38 8.39 -21.19
C THR A 181 7.52 9.24 -20.25
N HIS A 182 8.15 9.95 -19.31
CA HIS A 182 7.45 10.89 -18.44
C HIS A 182 6.72 11.96 -19.26
N GLU A 183 7.35 12.51 -20.31
CA GLU A 183 6.74 13.53 -21.16
C GLU A 183 5.47 13.01 -21.82
N ARG A 184 5.49 11.77 -22.34
CA ARG A 184 4.32 11.16 -22.98
C ARG A 184 3.21 10.92 -21.95
N ALA A 185 3.54 10.42 -20.76
CA ALA A 185 2.57 10.17 -19.71
C ALA A 185 1.90 11.48 -19.23
N ILE A 186 2.70 12.51 -18.98
CA ILE A 186 2.21 13.83 -18.58
C ILE A 186 1.36 14.47 -19.70
N GLY A 187 1.82 14.39 -20.96
CA GLY A 187 1.07 14.88 -22.10
C GLY A 187 -0.32 14.24 -22.21
N MET A 188 -0.40 12.91 -22.10
CA MET A 188 -1.68 12.18 -22.12
C MET A 188 -2.62 12.61 -20.97
N LEU A 189 -2.08 12.84 -19.77
CA LEU A 189 -2.86 13.30 -18.62
C LEU A 189 -3.41 14.72 -18.83
N ILE A 190 -2.59 15.64 -19.37
CA ILE A 190 -2.98 17.02 -19.66
C ILE A 190 -4.05 17.05 -20.75
N ASP A 191 -3.83 16.32 -21.84
CA ASP A 191 -4.78 16.27 -22.96
C ASP A 191 -6.13 15.73 -22.52
N ASP A 192 -6.13 14.67 -21.70
CA ASP A 192 -7.37 14.12 -21.17
C ASP A 192 -8.05 15.06 -20.16
N ALA A 193 -7.29 15.72 -19.27
CA ALA A 193 -7.84 16.71 -18.34
C ALA A 193 -8.52 17.87 -19.08
N ARG A 194 -7.89 18.39 -20.14
CA ARG A 194 -8.45 19.45 -20.99
C ARG A 194 -9.69 18.98 -21.74
N ARG A 195 -9.71 17.75 -22.26
CA ARG A 195 -10.92 17.16 -22.88
C ARG A 195 -12.09 17.02 -21.89
N ARG A 196 -11.80 16.82 -20.60
CA ARG A 196 -12.79 16.80 -19.50
C ARG A 196 -13.22 18.19 -19.05
N GLY A 197 -12.69 19.27 -19.64
CA GLY A 197 -13.04 20.65 -19.33
C GLY A 197 -12.21 21.28 -18.20
N HIS A 198 -11.12 20.65 -17.78
CA HIS A 198 -10.20 21.25 -16.81
C HIS A 198 -9.10 22.05 -17.52
N ASP A 199 -9.00 23.33 -17.23
CA ASP A 199 -7.94 24.18 -17.77
C ASP A 199 -6.64 23.97 -17.00
N ILE A 200 -5.85 23.00 -17.45
CA ILE A 200 -4.53 22.67 -16.89
C ILE A 200 -3.45 23.33 -17.75
N ALA A 201 -2.70 24.27 -17.18
CA ALA A 201 -1.51 24.83 -17.81
C ALA A 201 -0.44 23.74 -17.98
N THR A 202 0.31 23.79 -19.08
CA THR A 202 1.46 22.90 -19.27
C THR A 202 2.66 23.47 -18.49
N PRO A 203 3.15 22.78 -17.45
CA PRO A 203 4.28 23.27 -16.67
C PRO A 203 5.61 23.04 -17.40
N SER A 204 6.64 23.81 -17.06
CA SER A 204 8.00 23.60 -17.57
C SER A 204 8.74 22.46 -16.85
N ASP A 205 8.41 22.21 -15.58
CA ASP A 205 8.93 21.08 -14.79
C ASP A 205 7.77 20.31 -14.12
N PRO A 206 7.02 19.50 -14.90
CA PRO A 206 5.82 18.82 -14.41
C PRO A 206 6.06 17.88 -13.23
N LEU A 207 7.28 17.36 -13.06
CA LEU A 207 7.56 16.41 -11.98
C LEU A 207 7.65 17.06 -10.60
N HIS A 208 7.90 18.37 -10.57
CA HIS A 208 8.14 19.13 -9.34
C HIS A 208 7.26 20.38 -9.20
N ASP A 209 6.40 20.69 -10.17
CA ASP A 209 5.47 21.82 -10.09
C ASP A 209 4.28 21.49 -9.16
N PRO A 210 4.20 22.08 -7.95
CA PRO A 210 3.17 21.75 -6.98
C PRO A 210 1.77 22.14 -7.44
N VAL A 211 1.63 23.21 -8.24
CA VAL A 211 0.34 23.68 -8.74
C VAL A 211 -0.20 22.69 -9.76
N PHE A 212 0.65 22.25 -10.68
CA PHE A 212 0.30 21.20 -11.64
C PHE A 212 -0.03 19.88 -10.95
N ILE A 213 0.81 19.44 -10.01
CA ILE A 213 0.61 18.18 -9.26
C ILE A 213 -0.71 18.20 -8.52
N GLN A 214 -1.03 19.29 -7.82
CA GLN A 214 -2.31 19.42 -7.11
C GLN A 214 -3.48 19.38 -8.09
N ALA A 215 -3.41 20.15 -9.18
CA ALA A 215 -4.49 20.24 -10.15
C ALA A 215 -4.75 18.88 -10.82
N ILE A 216 -3.71 18.17 -11.25
CA ILE A 216 -3.88 16.87 -11.92
C ILE A 216 -4.37 15.79 -10.96
N ASN A 217 -3.93 15.80 -9.68
CA ASN A 217 -4.47 14.89 -8.68
C ASN A 217 -5.97 15.12 -8.45
N ALA A 218 -6.41 16.39 -8.42
CA ALA A 218 -7.82 16.72 -8.25
C ALA A 218 -8.70 16.24 -9.43
N VAL A 219 -8.19 16.27 -10.67
CA VAL A 219 -8.90 15.77 -11.85
C VAL A 219 -9.21 14.27 -11.74
N TYR A 220 -8.31 13.50 -11.13
CA TYR A 220 -8.39 12.04 -11.04
C TYR A 220 -8.64 11.53 -9.62
N ASP A 221 -9.15 12.37 -8.72
CA ASP A 221 -9.50 11.94 -7.38
C ASP A 221 -10.78 11.08 -7.40
N ALA A 222 -10.63 9.79 -7.09
CA ALA A 222 -11.73 8.84 -6.99
C ALA A 222 -12.36 8.80 -5.58
N GLY A 223 -11.81 9.58 -4.63
CA GLY A 223 -12.15 9.52 -3.22
C GLY A 223 -11.51 8.33 -2.49
N GLY A 224 -11.68 8.32 -1.16
CA GLY A 224 -11.29 7.22 -0.28
C GLY A 224 -12.48 6.34 0.12
N PRO A 225 -12.23 5.23 0.85
CA PRO A 225 -13.30 4.41 1.39
C PRO A 225 -14.32 5.20 2.22
N VAL A 226 -15.61 4.96 1.99
CA VAL A 226 -16.72 5.71 2.67
C VAL A 226 -17.41 4.93 3.78
N SER A 227 -17.10 3.64 3.91
CA SER A 227 -17.69 2.77 4.92
C SER A 227 -16.68 1.72 5.37
N TYR A 228 -16.77 1.37 6.64
CA TYR A 228 -15.88 0.43 7.32
C TYR A 228 -16.71 -0.62 8.06
N PRO A 229 -16.17 -1.83 8.24
CA PRO A 229 -16.81 -2.81 9.13
C PRO A 229 -16.88 -2.28 10.56
N GLU A 230 -18.03 -2.41 11.23
CA GLU A 230 -18.24 -1.89 12.59
C GLU A 230 -17.26 -2.47 13.62
N CYS A 231 -16.90 -3.74 13.45
CA CYS A 231 -15.93 -4.45 14.29
C CYS A 231 -14.46 -4.26 13.86
N ALA A 232 -14.19 -3.43 12.85
CA ALA A 232 -12.83 -3.08 12.43
C ALA A 232 -12.73 -1.60 12.02
N PRO A 233 -12.99 -0.67 12.96
CA PRO A 233 -12.89 0.75 12.67
C PRO A 233 -11.47 1.16 12.28
N VAL A 234 -11.35 2.35 11.68
CA VAL A 234 -10.04 3.01 11.51
C VAL A 234 -9.60 3.52 12.88
N THR A 235 -8.37 3.21 13.28
CA THR A 235 -7.83 3.76 14.53
C THR A 235 -7.75 5.29 14.37
N PRO A 236 -8.29 6.07 15.33
CA PRO A 236 -8.18 7.52 15.27
C PRO A 236 -6.73 7.98 15.18
N LEU A 237 -6.50 9.11 14.50
CA LEU A 237 -5.19 9.73 14.49
C LEU A 237 -4.76 10.08 15.92
N TYR A 238 -3.50 9.78 16.19
CA TYR A 238 -2.84 10.06 17.44
C TYR A 238 -2.51 11.55 17.57
N THR A 239 -3.36 12.29 18.28
CA THR A 239 -3.21 13.76 18.45
C THR A 239 -2.29 14.17 19.60
N SER A 240 -1.97 13.26 20.52
CA SER A 240 -0.97 13.43 21.58
C SER A 240 0.23 12.53 21.35
N ALA A 241 1.38 12.80 21.98
CA ALA A 241 2.48 11.83 22.06
C ALA A 241 2.04 10.57 22.85
N ALA A 242 2.76 9.45 22.65
CA ALA A 242 2.52 8.18 23.33
C ALA A 242 3.00 8.21 24.78
#